data_AF-A0A9P0YZ58-F1
#
_entry.id   AF-A0A9P0YZ58-F1
#
_cell.length_a   1.000
_cell.length_b   1.000
_cell.length_c   1.000
_cell.angle_alpha   90.00
_cell.angle_beta   90.00
_cell.angle_gamma   90.00
#
_symmetry.space_group_name_H-M   'P 1'
#
loop_
_entity.id
_entity.type
_entity.pdbx_description
1 polymer ?
#
loop_
_entity_poly.entity_id
_entity_poly.type
_entity_poly.pdbx_seq_one_letter_code
_entity_poly.pdbx_strand_id
1 'polypeptide(L)'
;MASSSSTTPSTFGFSSTASTVTPYNYGIEPLNGTNFSTWRESVKLSLGMMDLDQALRMDPPDAPNAESTVEKKRSYEQWERSNRMCLMVIKNSISVAIRGAIPDSENAKTYLEYVEEQFKGTSKAHASTLILKMLTSKYDGVSGIREHIMKMSD
;
A
#
# COMPACT_ATOMS: atom_id res chain seq x y z
N MET A 1 14.84 -70.62 -1.97
CA MET A 1 13.80 -69.78 -2.58
C MET A 1 12.58 -69.77 -1.67
N ALA A 2 12.39 -68.71 -0.91
CA ALA A 2 11.13 -68.29 -0.29
C ALA A 2 11.39 -66.89 0.28
N SER A 3 10.94 -65.86 -0.44
CA SER A 3 11.15 -64.46 -0.09
C SER A 3 10.06 -64.01 0.87
N SER A 4 10.45 -63.45 2.01
CA SER A 4 9.56 -62.77 2.96
C SER A 4 9.33 -61.34 2.50
N SER A 5 8.08 -60.97 2.21
CA SER A 5 7.68 -59.62 1.79
C SER A 5 7.35 -58.77 3.02
N SER A 6 8.15 -57.73 3.29
CA SER A 6 7.81 -56.66 4.24
C SER A 6 7.20 -55.47 3.50
N THR A 7 5.90 -55.23 3.68
CA THR A 7 5.20 -54.05 3.14
C THR A 7 5.33 -52.89 4.14
N THR A 8 5.98 -51.81 3.74
CA THR A 8 5.96 -50.51 4.44
C THR A 8 4.69 -49.73 4.06
N PRO A 9 4.05 -48.98 4.98
CA PRO A 9 2.92 -48.13 4.63
C PRO A 9 3.42 -46.79 4.07
N SER A 10 2.93 -46.46 2.87
CA SER A 10 3.19 -45.20 2.19
C SER A 10 2.52 -44.03 2.92
N THR A 11 3.32 -43.13 3.49
CA THR A 11 2.84 -41.86 4.03
C THR A 11 2.35 -40.97 2.89
N PHE A 12 1.04 -40.77 2.77
CA PHE A 12 0.46 -39.77 1.88
C PHE A 12 0.82 -38.38 2.39
N GLY A 13 1.82 -37.75 1.75
CA GLY A 13 2.11 -36.34 1.93
C GLY A 13 1.00 -35.51 1.28
N PHE A 14 0.08 -34.96 2.08
CA PHE A 14 -0.74 -33.86 1.62
C PHE A 14 0.15 -32.62 1.51
N SER A 15 0.68 -32.39 0.31
CA SER A 15 1.19 -31.06 -0.06
C SER A 15 -0.02 -30.12 -0.13
N SER A 16 -0.29 -29.44 0.99
CA SER A 16 -1.21 -28.32 0.99
C SER A 16 -0.50 -27.17 0.27
N THR A 17 -0.64 -27.12 -1.06
CA THR A 17 -0.42 -25.87 -1.76
C THR A 17 -1.52 -24.94 -1.27
N ALA A 18 -1.18 -24.02 -0.37
CA ALA A 18 -2.02 -22.88 -0.09
C ALA A 18 -2.25 -22.17 -1.43
N SER A 19 -3.39 -22.41 -2.06
CA SER A 19 -3.82 -21.62 -3.18
C SER A 19 -3.99 -20.20 -2.65
N THR A 20 -3.03 -19.34 -2.97
CA THR A 20 -3.17 -17.90 -2.76
C THR A 20 -4.42 -17.52 -3.52
N VAL A 21 -5.52 -17.31 -2.80
CA VAL A 21 -6.72 -16.70 -3.36
C VAL A 21 -6.26 -15.29 -3.74
N THR A 22 -5.83 -15.12 -4.99
CA THR A 22 -5.61 -13.80 -5.55
C THR A 22 -6.96 -13.12 -5.50
N PRO A 23 -7.16 -12.10 -4.65
CA PRO A 23 -8.40 -11.36 -4.66
C PRO A 23 -8.58 -10.79 -6.07
N TYR A 24 -9.80 -10.42 -6.43
CA TYR A 24 -10.16 -9.72 -7.66
C TYR A 24 -9.48 -8.33 -7.83
N ASN A 25 -8.22 -8.19 -7.44
CA ASN A 25 -7.34 -7.12 -7.86
C ASN A 25 -7.04 -7.38 -9.34
N TYR A 26 -7.37 -6.41 -10.18
CA TYR A 26 -7.27 -6.43 -11.63
C TYR A 26 -5.81 -6.45 -12.13
N GLY A 27 -5.01 -7.41 -11.66
CA GLY A 27 -3.56 -7.45 -11.87
C GLY A 27 -2.78 -6.42 -11.06
N ILE A 28 -3.39 -5.79 -10.05
CA ILE A 28 -2.68 -4.86 -9.17
C ILE A 28 -1.69 -5.66 -8.31
N GLU A 29 -0.40 -5.53 -8.63
CA GLU A 29 0.67 -6.08 -7.80
C GLU A 29 0.58 -5.46 -6.40
N PRO A 30 0.59 -6.25 -5.31
CA PRO A 30 0.51 -5.71 -3.97
C PRO A 30 1.64 -4.71 -3.68
N LEU A 31 1.33 -3.63 -2.97
CA LEU A 31 2.33 -2.69 -2.49
C LEU A 31 3.26 -3.41 -1.51
N ASN A 32 4.55 -3.51 -1.87
CA ASN A 32 5.59 -4.21 -1.11
C ASN A 32 6.68 -3.27 -0.58
N GLY A 33 6.50 -1.96 -0.79
CA GLY A 33 7.37 -0.89 -0.33
C GLY A 33 8.39 -0.40 -1.36
N THR A 34 8.65 -1.16 -2.43
CA THR A 34 9.58 -0.76 -3.50
C THR A 34 8.86 -0.31 -4.77
N ASN A 35 7.59 -0.69 -4.93
CA ASN A 35 6.80 -0.52 -6.14
C ASN A 35 5.74 0.59 -6.05
N PHE A 36 5.90 1.58 -5.15
CA PHE A 36 4.86 2.60 -4.91
C PHE A 36 4.39 3.32 -6.19
N SER A 37 5.31 3.73 -7.07
CA SER A 37 4.97 4.46 -8.29
C SER A 37 4.07 3.63 -9.22
N THR A 38 4.49 2.40 -9.52
CA THR A 38 3.76 1.49 -10.42
C THR A 38 2.46 0.99 -9.79
N TRP A 39 2.47 0.72 -8.48
CA TRP A 39 1.28 0.38 -7.72
C TRP A 39 0.22 1.50 -7.77
N ARG A 40 0.63 2.75 -7.52
CA ARG A 40 -0.27 3.91 -7.52
C ARG A 40 -0.95 4.09 -8.88
N GLU A 41 -0.19 3.98 -9.96
CA GLU A 41 -0.72 4.05 -11.32
C GLU A 41 -1.71 2.92 -11.60
N SER A 42 -1.37 1.68 -11.22
CA SER A 42 -2.24 0.50 -11.43
C SER A 42 -3.56 0.62 -10.67
N VAL A 43 -3.51 1.13 -9.43
CA VAL A 43 -4.71 1.40 -8.62
C VAL A 43 -5.58 2.47 -9.27
N LYS A 44 -4.98 3.61 -9.68
CA LYS A 44 -5.72 4.70 -10.34
C LYS A 44 -6.34 4.23 -11.65
N LEU A 45 -5.61 3.48 -12.47
CA LEU A 45 -6.11 2.93 -13.73
C LEU A 45 -7.28 1.97 -13.49
N SER A 46 -7.14 1.04 -12.54
CA SER A 46 -8.20 0.09 -12.22
C SER A 46 -9.47 0.78 -11.74
N LEU A 47 -9.35 1.74 -10.81
CA LEU A 47 -10.48 2.52 -10.31
C LEU A 47 -11.15 3.36 -11.40
N GLY A 48 -10.36 3.94 -12.31
CA GLY A 48 -10.86 4.69 -13.46
C GLY A 48 -11.62 3.80 -14.45
N MET A 49 -11.13 2.59 -14.75
CA MET A 49 -11.82 1.65 -15.63
C MET A 49 -13.17 1.16 -15.09
N MET A 50 -13.39 1.29 -13.77
CA MET A 50 -14.65 0.91 -13.12
C MET A 50 -15.57 2.11 -12.81
N ASP A 51 -15.20 3.32 -13.24
CA ASP A 51 -15.89 4.56 -12.88
C ASP A 51 -16.04 4.76 -11.35
N LEU A 52 -15.04 4.31 -10.59
CA LEU A 52 -15.01 4.38 -9.13
C LEU A 52 -14.08 5.46 -8.59
N ASP A 53 -13.35 6.17 -9.44
CA ASP A 53 -12.30 7.13 -9.04
C ASP A 53 -12.82 8.54 -8.71
N GLN A 54 -14.13 8.76 -8.73
CA GLN A 54 -14.75 10.06 -8.44
C GLN A 54 -14.29 10.64 -7.08
N ALA A 55 -14.26 9.83 -6.03
CA ALA A 55 -13.83 10.22 -4.69
C ALA A 55 -12.33 10.54 -4.59
N LEU A 56 -11.52 10.11 -5.57
CA LEU A 56 -10.10 10.48 -5.64
C LEU A 56 -9.89 11.80 -6.37
N ARG A 57 -10.83 12.20 -7.24
CA ARG A 57 -10.75 13.44 -8.04
C ARG A 57 -11.45 14.63 -7.40
N MET A 58 -12.57 14.39 -6.72
CA MET A 58 -13.43 15.43 -6.19
C MET A 58 -13.42 15.42 -4.67
N ASP A 59 -13.47 16.61 -4.07
CA ASP A 59 -13.63 16.74 -2.62
C ASP A 59 -15.01 16.25 -2.17
N PRO A 60 -15.16 15.87 -0.89
CA PRO A 60 -16.42 15.39 -0.34
C PRO A 60 -17.54 16.42 -0.58
N PRO A 61 -18.67 16.02 -1.18
CA PRO A 61 -19.82 16.90 -1.30
C PRO A 61 -20.44 17.16 0.08
N ASP A 62 -21.07 18.32 0.25
CA ASP A 62 -21.80 18.62 1.48
C ASP A 62 -22.90 17.58 1.73
N ALA A 63 -23.01 17.16 2.98
CA ALA A 63 -24.06 16.24 3.40
C ALA A 63 -25.45 16.79 3.00
N PRO A 64 -26.28 15.97 2.32
CA PRO A 64 -27.61 16.41 1.94
C PRO A 64 -28.48 16.62 3.18
N ASN A 65 -29.28 17.67 3.15
CA ASN A 65 -30.30 17.96 4.16
C ASN A 65 -31.71 17.58 3.65
N ALA A 66 -32.74 17.75 4.48
CA ALA A 66 -34.12 17.40 4.13
C ALA A 66 -34.60 18.11 2.85
N GLU A 67 -34.18 19.36 2.64
CA GLU A 67 -34.53 20.23 1.51
C GLU A 67 -33.68 20.00 0.25
N SER A 68 -32.64 19.15 0.33
CA SER A 68 -31.75 18.90 -0.80
C SER A 68 -32.49 18.25 -1.96
N THR A 69 -32.20 18.73 -3.16
CA THR A 69 -32.75 18.18 -4.40
C THR A 69 -32.39 16.71 -4.57
N VAL A 70 -33.19 15.99 -5.36
CA VAL A 70 -32.95 14.57 -5.67
C VAL A 70 -31.58 14.39 -6.32
N GLU A 71 -31.17 15.34 -7.15
CA GLU A 71 -29.87 15.35 -7.82
C GLU A 71 -28.70 15.48 -6.83
N LYS A 72 -28.82 16.37 -5.83
CA LYS A 72 -27.80 16.54 -4.78
C LYS A 72 -27.66 15.31 -3.91
N LYS A 73 -28.79 14.66 -3.56
CA LYS A 73 -28.78 13.40 -2.80
C LYS A 73 -28.11 12.29 -3.62
N ARG A 74 -28.44 12.16 -4.90
CA ARG A 74 -27.83 11.16 -5.80
C ARG A 74 -26.32 11.38 -5.97
N SER A 75 -25.87 12.62 -6.15
CA SER A 75 -24.43 12.90 -6.30
C SER A 75 -23.64 12.58 -5.03
N TYR A 76 -24.20 12.89 -3.86
CA TYR A 76 -23.64 12.50 -2.57
C TYR A 76 -23.52 10.98 -2.44
N GLU A 77 -24.60 10.24 -2.68
CA GLU A 77 -24.60 8.77 -2.61
C GLU A 77 -23.60 8.12 -3.59
N GLN A 78 -23.48 8.67 -4.80
CA GLN A 78 -22.52 8.19 -5.79
C GLN A 78 -21.08 8.43 -5.32
N TRP A 79 -20.79 9.61 -4.76
CA TRP A 79 -19.48 9.92 -4.20
C TRP A 79 -19.15 9.01 -3.00
N GLU A 80 -20.10 8.83 -2.08
CA GLU A 80 -19.97 7.95 -0.91
C GLU A 80 -19.65 6.50 -1.33
N ARG A 81 -20.36 6.00 -2.36
CA ARG A 81 -20.11 4.68 -2.94
C ARG A 81 -18.71 4.59 -3.53
N SER A 82 -18.31 5.59 -4.33
CA SER A 82 -16.98 5.68 -4.92
C SER A 82 -15.88 5.71 -3.84
N ASN A 83 -16.07 6.48 -2.79
CA ASN A 83 -15.17 6.60 -1.64
C ASN A 83 -14.96 5.24 -0.95
N ARG A 84 -16.07 4.57 -0.60
CA ARG A 84 -16.02 3.25 0.06
C ARG A 84 -15.31 2.21 -0.81
N MET A 85 -15.61 2.18 -2.11
CA MET A 85 -15.00 1.22 -3.03
C MET A 85 -13.51 1.50 -3.25
N CYS A 86 -13.11 2.77 -3.41
CA CYS A 86 -11.72 3.17 -3.49
C CYS A 86 -10.94 2.72 -2.25
N LEU A 87 -11.45 3.00 -1.05
CA LEU A 87 -10.83 2.57 0.20
C LEU A 87 -10.61 1.06 0.23
N MET A 88 -11.62 0.29 -0.17
CA MET A 88 -11.53 -1.17 -0.17
C MET A 88 -10.45 -1.67 -1.13
N VAL A 89 -10.36 -1.12 -2.34
CA VAL A 89 -9.34 -1.49 -3.34
C VAL A 89 -7.94 -1.08 -2.88
N ILE A 90 -7.77 0.17 -2.43
CA ILE A 90 -6.47 0.67 -1.96
C ILE A 90 -6.00 -0.16 -0.76
N LYS A 91 -6.82 -0.35 0.27
CA LYS A 91 -6.45 -1.10 1.47
C LYS A 91 -6.14 -2.58 1.19
N ASN A 92 -6.87 -3.22 0.28
CA ASN A 92 -6.65 -4.64 -0.07
C ASN A 92 -5.49 -4.85 -1.06
N SER A 93 -5.05 -3.81 -1.76
CA SER A 93 -3.87 -3.86 -2.63
C SER A 93 -2.56 -3.55 -1.90
N ILE A 94 -2.60 -3.29 -0.58
CA ILE A 94 -1.41 -3.08 0.25
C ILE A 94 -1.06 -4.38 0.98
N SER A 95 0.21 -4.77 0.95
CA SER A 95 0.67 -5.95 1.69
C SER A 95 0.39 -5.81 3.18
N VAL A 96 -0.10 -6.89 3.80
CA VAL A 96 -0.45 -6.95 5.23
C VAL A 96 0.73 -6.55 6.11
N ALA A 97 1.96 -6.84 5.70
CA ALA A 97 3.17 -6.54 6.44
C ALA A 97 3.41 -5.03 6.67
N ILE A 98 2.96 -4.17 5.75
CA ILE A 98 3.16 -2.72 5.82
C ILE A 98 1.87 -1.94 6.07
N ARG A 99 0.70 -2.58 5.86
CA ARG A 99 -0.61 -1.95 6.01
C ARG A 99 -0.84 -1.35 7.41
N GLY A 100 -0.32 -1.99 8.45
CA GLY A 100 -0.46 -1.52 9.83
C GLY A 100 0.32 -0.24 10.17
N ALA A 101 1.26 0.18 9.32
CA ALA A 101 2.04 1.40 9.52
C ALA A 101 1.36 2.66 8.95
N ILE A 102 0.30 2.49 8.16
CA ILE A 102 -0.43 3.60 7.52
C ILE A 102 -1.61 4.00 8.42
N PRO A 103 -1.74 5.28 8.80
CA PRO A 103 -2.90 5.77 9.54
C PRO A 103 -4.20 5.48 8.80
N ASP A 104 -5.26 5.12 9.54
CA ASP A 104 -6.56 4.87 8.94
C ASP A 104 -7.29 6.18 8.58
N SER A 105 -8.19 6.11 7.59
CA SER A 105 -9.03 7.24 7.16
C SER A 105 -10.33 6.72 6.54
N GLU A 106 -11.42 7.45 6.79
CA GLU A 106 -12.73 7.25 6.16
C GLU A 106 -12.82 7.86 4.76
N ASN A 107 -11.87 8.72 4.39
CA ASN A 107 -11.75 9.30 3.06
C ASN A 107 -10.64 8.61 2.27
N ALA A 108 -10.98 8.11 1.07
CA ALA A 108 -10.07 7.41 0.17
C ALA A 108 -8.91 8.27 -0.33
N LYS A 109 -9.18 9.54 -0.64
CA LYS A 109 -8.18 10.52 -1.10
C LYS A 109 -7.15 10.77 0.01
N THR A 110 -7.62 11.04 1.21
CA THR A 110 -6.75 11.23 2.39
C THR A 110 -5.97 9.97 2.74
N TYR A 111 -6.60 8.78 2.66
CA TYR A 111 -5.88 7.52 2.89
C TYR A 111 -4.76 7.32 1.86
N LEU A 112 -5.03 7.60 0.57
CA LEU A 112 -4.02 7.50 -0.48
C LEU A 112 -2.87 8.49 -0.28
N GLU A 113 -3.14 9.69 0.25
CA GLU A 113 -2.13 10.68 0.63
C GLU A 113 -1.24 10.16 1.77
N TYR A 114 -1.81 9.53 2.81
CA TYR A 114 -1.02 8.90 3.87
C TYR A 114 -0.13 7.78 3.35
N VAL A 115 -0.63 6.96 2.42
CA VAL A 115 0.21 5.96 1.75
C VAL A 115 1.34 6.67 1.01
N GLU A 116 1.05 7.71 0.23
CA GLU A 116 2.07 8.46 -0.51
C GLU A 116 3.12 9.05 0.42
N GLU A 117 2.73 9.62 1.55
CA GLU A 117 3.66 10.18 2.55
C GLU A 117 4.60 9.13 3.14
N GLN A 118 4.13 7.91 3.41
CA GLN A 118 4.99 6.82 3.86
C GLN A 118 6.09 6.45 2.83
N PHE A 119 5.85 6.72 1.54
CA PHE A 119 6.79 6.40 0.45
C PHE A 119 7.49 7.62 -0.17
N LYS A 120 7.12 8.86 0.20
CA LYS A 120 7.76 10.11 -0.27
C LYS A 120 9.25 10.20 0.10
N GLY A 121 9.70 9.48 1.14
CA GLY A 121 11.09 9.46 1.60
C GLY A 121 11.99 8.36 1.01
N THR A 122 11.43 7.34 0.37
CA THR A 122 12.18 6.12 -0.01
C THR A 122 12.56 6.06 -1.49
N SER A 123 12.75 7.21 -2.14
CA SER A 123 13.24 7.19 -3.53
C SER A 123 14.68 6.69 -3.60
N LYS A 124 15.05 5.99 -4.68
CA LYS A 124 16.44 5.56 -4.93
C LYS A 124 17.41 6.76 -4.89
N ALA A 125 16.98 7.93 -5.34
CA ALA A 125 17.73 9.17 -5.25
C ALA A 125 17.93 9.59 -3.79
N HIS A 126 16.88 9.54 -2.96
CA HIS A 126 16.98 9.85 -1.53
C HIS A 126 17.89 8.87 -0.78
N ALA A 127 17.80 7.56 -1.07
CA ALA A 127 18.71 6.56 -0.54
C ALA A 127 20.16 6.79 -0.99
N SER A 128 20.37 7.10 -2.28
CA SER A 128 21.68 7.45 -2.83
C SER A 128 22.25 8.71 -2.18
N THR A 129 21.42 9.73 -1.94
CA THR A 129 21.81 10.96 -1.25
C THR A 129 22.19 10.70 0.19
N LEU A 130 21.45 9.86 0.92
CA LEU A 130 21.80 9.47 2.29
C LEU A 130 23.12 8.69 2.33
N ILE A 131 23.32 7.73 1.42
CA ILE A 131 24.58 6.99 1.29
C ILE A 131 25.73 7.95 0.95
N LEU A 132 25.54 8.89 0.03
CA LEU A 132 26.55 9.87 -0.34
C LEU A 132 26.88 10.80 0.84
N LYS A 133 25.86 11.29 1.57
CA LYS A 133 26.04 12.09 2.79
C LYS A 133 26.83 11.31 3.83
N MET A 134 26.56 10.01 4.02
CA MET A 134 27.33 9.14 4.91
C MET A 134 28.80 8.97 4.48
N LEU A 135 29.05 8.75 3.18
CA LEU A 135 30.41 8.53 2.67
C LEU A 135 31.26 9.81 2.63
N THR A 136 30.62 10.97 2.44
CA THR A 136 31.31 12.26 2.32
C THR A 136 31.50 12.97 3.66
N SER A 137 30.63 12.70 4.64
CA SER A 137 30.73 13.28 5.98
C SER A 137 31.80 12.56 6.80
N LYS A 138 33.06 12.92 6.58
CA LYS A 138 34.18 12.44 7.39
C LYS A 138 34.25 13.20 8.71
N TYR A 139 34.63 12.49 9.76
CA TYR A 139 34.99 13.09 11.04
C TYR A 139 36.25 13.95 10.88
N ASP A 140 36.20 15.20 11.35
CA ASP A 140 37.26 16.18 11.17
C ASP A 140 38.38 16.06 12.23
N GLY A 141 38.21 15.21 13.23
CA GLY A 141 39.20 15.01 14.30
C GLY A 141 39.21 16.10 15.37
N VAL A 142 38.42 17.17 15.20
CA VAL A 142 38.45 18.37 16.04
C VAL A 142 37.10 18.58 16.75
N SER A 143 35.99 18.33 16.06
CA SER A 143 34.65 18.35 16.63
C SER A 143 34.42 17.18 17.57
N GLY A 144 33.54 17.31 18.57
CA GLY A 144 33.24 16.20 19.47
C GLY A 144 32.52 15.07 18.72
N ILE A 145 32.84 13.80 19.03
CA ILE A 145 32.18 12.62 18.43
C ILE A 145 30.65 12.71 18.54
N ARG A 146 30.13 13.22 19.67
CA ARG A 146 28.70 13.43 19.89
C ARG A 146 28.09 14.45 18.90
N GLU A 147 28.80 15.52 18.60
CA GLU A 147 28.35 16.55 17.65
C GLU A 147 28.38 16.02 16.22
N HIS A 148 29.42 15.24 15.88
CA HIS A 148 29.49 14.55 14.60
C HIS A 148 28.33 13.57 14.39
N ILE A 149 27.97 12.79 15.43
CA ILE A 149 26.82 11.86 15.38
C ILE A 149 25.51 12.62 15.24
N MET A 150 25.29 13.70 16.00
CA MET A 150 24.07 14.51 15.85
C MET A 150 23.93 15.06 14.43
N LYS A 151 25.01 15.60 13.86
CA LYS A 151 25.02 16.14 12.49
C LYS A 151 24.76 15.09 11.41
N MET A 152 25.04 13.82 11.69
CA MET A 152 24.76 12.67 10.83
C MET A 152 23.34 12.11 11.02
N SER A 153 22.67 12.46 12.12
CA SER A 153 21.34 11.98 12.49
C SER A 153 20.20 12.90 12.02
N ASP A 154 20.52 14.16 11.69
CA ASP A 154 19.63 15.17 11.08
C ASP A 154 19.60 15.09 9.54
#